data_AF-A0A3B8WX72-F1
#
_entry.id   AF-A0A3B8WX72-F1
#
_cell.length_a   1.000
_cell.length_b   1.000
_cell.length_c   1.000
_cell.angle_alpha   90.00
_cell.angle_beta   90.00
_cell.angle_gamma   90.00
#
_symmetry.space_group_name_H-M   'P 1'
#
loop_
_entity.id
_entity.type
_entity.pdbx_description
1 polymer ?
#
loop_
_entity_poly.entity_id
_entity_poly.type
_entity_poly.pdbx_seq_one_letter_code
_entity_poly.pdbx_strand_id
1 'polypeptide(L)'
;MTTIYLPIAEVAVSLPLLLAIGGGVGLLSGLFGVGGGFLLTPLLIFVGIPPAVAVGSEANQLVAASLSGIVAHWRGGRIDLRMGWMLLAGGIAGSTVGVSLFAWLRASGQIDLVIKLMYVALLGVIGSMMMVESIRANLHRLRTQDDGNGAGDSRPEQLSWRQRLPLQMHFPTS
;
A
#
# COMPACT_ATOMS: atom_id res chain seq x y z
N MET A 1 -12.48 -9.00 32.17
CA MET A 1 -11.71 -10.20 31.75
C MET A 1 -11.57 -10.26 30.22
N THR A 2 -11.02 -9.23 29.58
CA THR A 2 -10.76 -9.22 28.13
C THR A 2 -9.44 -8.53 27.77
N THR A 3 -8.65 -8.14 28.77
CA THR A 3 -7.32 -7.52 28.63
C THR A 3 -6.25 -8.60 28.63
N ILE A 4 -5.43 -8.62 27.58
CA ILE A 4 -4.22 -9.46 27.48
C ILE A 4 -3.02 -8.55 27.75
N TYR A 5 -2.17 -8.98 28.67
CA TYR A 5 -0.87 -8.36 28.89
C TYR A 5 0.10 -8.85 27.81
N LEU A 6 0.66 -7.93 27.03
CA LEU A 6 1.68 -8.24 26.04
C LEU A 6 3.05 -8.09 26.71
N PRO A 7 3.72 -9.18 27.14
CA PRO A 7 4.97 -9.11 27.89
C PRO A 7 6.13 -8.53 27.05
N ILE A 8 6.02 -8.57 25.73
CA ILE A 8 7.02 -8.02 24.79
C ILE A 8 6.82 -6.50 24.58
N ALA A 9 5.60 -5.99 24.78
CA ALA A 9 5.28 -4.58 24.63
C ALA A 9 5.10 -3.85 25.96
N GLU A 10 5.06 -4.56 27.09
CA GLU A 10 4.77 -4.05 28.45
C GLU A 10 3.46 -3.25 28.55
N VAL A 11 2.50 -3.51 27.66
CA VAL A 11 1.18 -2.85 27.65
C VAL A 11 0.06 -3.89 27.76
N ALA A 12 -0.97 -3.57 28.53
CA ALA A 12 -2.22 -4.32 28.59
C ALA A 12 -3.19 -3.81 27.52
N VAL A 13 -3.58 -4.67 26.57
CA VAL A 13 -4.47 -4.31 25.45
C VAL A 13 -5.71 -5.22 25.48
N SER A 14 -6.88 -4.66 25.17
CA SER A 14 -8.11 -5.44 25.10
C SER A 14 -8.18 -6.28 23.81
N LEU A 15 -8.50 -7.56 23.95
CA LEU A 15 -8.67 -8.51 22.84
C LEU A 15 -9.70 -8.06 21.78
N PRO A 16 -10.89 -7.54 22.14
CA PRO A 16 -11.84 -7.05 21.13
C PRO A 16 -11.32 -5.82 20.37
N LEU A 17 -10.51 -4.96 20.99
CA LEU A 17 -9.90 -3.82 20.32
C LEU A 17 -8.89 -4.28 19.27
N LEU A 18 -8.04 -5.26 19.62
CA LEU A 18 -7.07 -5.83 18.69
C LEU A 18 -7.75 -6.48 17.48
N LEU A 19 -8.85 -7.21 17.71
CA LEU A 19 -9.65 -7.82 16.64
C LEU A 19 -10.35 -6.78 15.77
N ALA A 20 -10.93 -5.73 16.36
CA ALA A 20 -11.56 -4.65 15.61
C ALA A 20 -10.56 -3.89 14.74
N ILE A 21 -9.38 -3.62 15.29
CA ILE A 21 -8.25 -3.01 14.59
C ILE A 21 -7.78 -3.90 13.43
N GLY A 22 -7.45 -5.17 13.71
CA GLY A 22 -6.96 -6.09 12.70
C GLY A 22 -7.99 -6.35 11.61
N GLY A 23 -9.26 -6.51 11.99
CA GLY A 23 -10.38 -6.67 11.07
C GLY A 23 -10.57 -5.43 10.18
N GLY A 24 -10.63 -4.24 10.78
CA GLY A 24 -10.81 -2.98 10.03
C GLY A 24 -9.66 -2.71 9.08
N VAL A 25 -8.41 -2.83 9.55
CA VAL A 25 -7.22 -2.63 8.72
C VAL A 25 -7.11 -3.70 7.63
N GLY A 26 -7.42 -4.96 7.93
CA GLY A 26 -7.42 -6.04 6.95
C GLY A 26 -8.42 -5.81 5.82
N LEU A 27 -9.63 -5.35 6.16
CA LEU A 27 -10.67 -5.00 5.18
C LEU A 27 -10.24 -3.84 4.30
N LEU A 28 -9.78 -2.73 4.90
CA LEU A 28 -9.29 -1.56 4.17
C LEU A 28 -8.10 -1.91 3.28
N SER A 29 -7.12 -2.63 3.82
CA SER A 29 -5.98 -3.14 3.05
C SER A 29 -6.40 -4.01 1.88
N GLY A 30 -7.39 -4.90 2.08
CA GLY A 30 -7.91 -5.76 1.01
C GLY A 30 -8.54 -4.95 -0.12
N LEU A 31 -9.25 -3.87 0.21
CA LEU A 31 -9.84 -2.95 -0.78
C LEU A 31 -8.77 -2.19 -1.56
N PHE A 32 -7.69 -1.75 -0.91
CA PHE A 32 -6.61 -1.02 -1.56
C PHE A 32 -5.56 -1.90 -2.24
N GLY A 33 -5.49 -3.19 -1.89
CA GLY A 33 -4.50 -4.14 -2.42
C GLY A 33 -3.05 -3.84 -2.02
N VAL A 34 -2.81 -2.92 -1.08
CA VAL A 34 -1.45 -2.43 -0.72
C VAL A 34 -0.76 -3.29 0.35
N GLY A 35 -1.47 -4.25 0.96
CA GLY A 35 -0.89 -5.14 1.96
C GLY A 35 -0.62 -4.46 3.29
N GLY A 36 -1.68 -4.09 4.02
CA GLY A 36 -1.84 -4.06 5.48
C GLY A 36 -0.93 -3.13 6.29
N GLY A 37 0.37 -3.32 6.17
CA GLY A 37 1.39 -2.74 7.03
C GLY A 37 1.36 -1.22 7.06
N PHE A 38 1.13 -0.55 5.93
CA PHE A 38 1.15 0.92 5.90
C PHE A 38 0.13 1.59 6.85
N LEU A 39 -0.98 0.92 7.17
CA LEU A 39 -1.99 1.37 8.13
C LEU A 39 -1.82 0.72 9.50
N LEU A 40 -1.43 -0.57 9.53
CA LEU A 40 -1.35 -1.33 10.76
C LEU A 40 -0.24 -0.80 11.68
N THR A 41 0.92 -0.43 11.14
CA THR A 41 2.05 0.02 11.97
C THR A 41 1.73 1.31 12.71
N PRO A 42 1.27 2.39 12.03
CA PRO A 42 0.99 3.64 12.73
C PRO A 42 -0.16 3.48 13.72
N LEU A 43 -1.12 2.60 13.44
CA LEU A 43 -2.24 2.35 14.35
C LEU A 43 -1.78 1.63 15.62
N LEU A 44 -0.91 0.62 15.52
CA LEU A 44 -0.33 -0.05 16.70
C LEU A 44 0.53 0.92 17.51
N ILE A 45 1.32 1.77 16.85
CA ILE A 45 2.11 2.81 17.51
C ILE A 45 1.20 3.80 18.24
N PHE A 46 0.07 4.19 17.64
CA PHE A 46 -0.91 5.07 18.27
C PHE A 46 -1.57 4.45 19.51
N VAL A 47 -1.74 3.13 19.52
CA VAL A 47 -2.22 2.37 20.70
C VAL A 47 -1.14 2.23 21.78
N GLY A 48 0.08 2.73 21.53
CA GLY A 48 1.18 2.76 22.51
C GLY A 48 2.15 1.59 22.39
N ILE A 49 2.07 0.78 21.33
CA ILE A 49 3.03 -0.29 21.10
C ILE A 49 4.37 0.31 20.61
N PRO A 50 5.51 -0.08 21.18
CA PRO A 50 6.80 0.43 20.76
C PRO A 50 7.05 0.22 19.25
N PRO A 51 7.56 1.22 18.51
CA PRO A 51 7.73 1.12 17.05
C PRO A 51 8.57 -0.07 16.60
N ALA A 52 9.60 -0.44 17.37
CA ALA A 52 10.45 -1.59 17.07
C ALA A 52 9.69 -2.92 17.10
N VAL A 53 8.72 -3.07 18.02
CA VAL A 53 7.90 -4.27 18.14
C VAL A 53 6.83 -4.33 17.05
N ALA A 54 6.21 -3.18 16.75
CA ALA A 54 5.21 -3.07 15.69
C ALA A 54 5.81 -3.42 14.32
N VAL A 55 6.91 -2.77 13.94
CA VAL A 55 7.59 -3.02 12.64
C VAL A 55 8.14 -4.46 12.57
N GLY A 56 8.73 -4.97 13.66
CA GLY A 56 9.25 -6.33 13.70
C GLY A 56 8.16 -7.39 13.50
N SER A 57 6.99 -7.18 14.10
CA SER A 57 5.85 -8.10 13.96
C SER A 57 5.27 -8.10 12.54
N GLU A 58 5.21 -6.92 11.93
CA GLU A 58 4.70 -6.76 10.57
C GLU A 58 5.63 -7.29 9.49
N ALA A 59 6.95 -7.22 9.69
CA ALA A 59 7.91 -7.78 8.75
C ALA A 59 7.61 -9.26 8.46
N ASN A 60 7.31 -10.04 9.51
CA ASN A 60 6.93 -11.45 9.36
C ASN A 60 5.63 -11.63 8.58
N GLN A 61 4.62 -10.79 8.84
CA GLN A 61 3.36 -10.81 8.09
C GLN A 61 3.58 -10.46 6.61
N LEU A 62 4.43 -9.47 6.32
CA LEU A 62 4.75 -9.05 4.97
C LEU A 62 5.48 -10.16 4.19
N VAL A 63 6.38 -10.90 4.83
CA VAL A 63 7.04 -12.07 4.23
C VAL A 63 6.01 -13.13 3.85
N ALA A 64 5.08 -13.45 4.76
CA ALA A 64 4.02 -14.42 4.50
C ALA A 64 3.11 -13.97 3.33
N ALA A 65 2.71 -12.69 3.32
CA ALA A 65 1.90 -12.10 2.25
C ALA A 65 2.66 -12.11 0.90
N SER A 66 3.94 -11.76 0.91
CA SER A 66 4.79 -11.75 -0.28
C SER A 66 4.97 -13.14 -0.86
N LEU A 67 5.18 -14.15 -0.02
CA LEU A 67 5.30 -15.54 -0.46
C LEU A 67 3.99 -16.05 -1.09
N SER A 68 2.85 -15.71 -0.48
CA SER A 68 1.52 -16.01 -1.04
C SER A 68 1.33 -15.35 -2.42
N GLY A 69 1.72 -14.08 -2.56
CA GLY A 69 1.68 -13.35 -3.83
C GLY A 69 2.56 -13.98 -4.90
N ILE A 70 3.80 -14.35 -4.55
CA ILE A 70 4.72 -15.03 -5.47
C ILE A 70 4.11 -16.36 -5.94
N VAL A 71 3.58 -17.18 -5.04
CA VAL A 71 2.94 -18.46 -5.41
C VAL A 71 1.76 -18.24 -6.36
N ALA A 72 0.93 -17.23 -6.10
CA ALA A 72 -0.21 -16.89 -6.97
C ALA A 72 0.25 -16.48 -8.38
N HIS A 73 1.27 -15.63 -8.49
CA HIS A 73 1.81 -15.18 -9.77
C HIS A 73 2.65 -16.24 -10.49
N TRP A 74 3.30 -17.13 -9.74
CA TRP A 74 4.12 -18.22 -10.29
C TRP A 74 3.28 -19.22 -11.07
N ARG A 75 2.09 -19.56 -10.55
CA ARG A 75 1.14 -20.45 -11.23
C ARG A 75 0.67 -19.91 -12.58
N GLY A 76 0.69 -18.58 -12.76
CA GLY A 76 0.34 -17.93 -14.02
C GLY A 76 1.50 -17.75 -15.00
N GLY A 77 2.72 -18.20 -14.67
CA GLY A 77 3.90 -18.05 -15.55
C GLY A 77 4.36 -16.60 -15.77
N ARG A 78 3.89 -15.65 -14.96
CA ARG A 78 4.08 -14.19 -15.15
C ARG A 78 5.18 -13.59 -14.27
N ILE A 79 6.16 -14.38 -13.84
CA ILE A 79 7.23 -13.89 -12.96
C ILE A 79 8.40 -13.39 -13.79
N ASP A 80 8.68 -12.09 -13.68
CA ASP A 80 9.90 -11.49 -14.18
C ASP A 80 11.00 -11.56 -13.10
N LEU A 81 11.89 -12.54 -13.25
CA LEU A 81 13.02 -12.75 -12.32
C LEU A 81 14.04 -11.61 -12.38
N ARG A 82 14.14 -10.87 -13.50
CA ARG A 82 15.07 -9.76 -13.64
C ARG A 82 14.59 -8.56 -12.84
N MET A 83 13.30 -8.23 -12.93
CA MET A 83 12.69 -7.23 -12.05
C MET A 83 12.76 -7.65 -10.58
N GLY A 84 12.54 -8.93 -10.29
CA GLY A 84 12.67 -9.48 -8.94
C GLY A 84 14.06 -9.22 -8.32
N TRP A 85 15.13 -9.48 -9.08
CA TRP A 85 16.49 -9.20 -8.59
C TRP A 85 16.79 -7.71 -8.41
N MET A 86 16.30 -6.85 -9.30
CA MET A 86 16.47 -5.39 -9.15
C MET A 86 15.77 -4.87 -7.90
N LEU A 87 14.54 -5.32 -7.65
CA LEU A 87 13.77 -4.98 -6.45
C LEU A 87 14.45 -5.51 -5.19
N LEU A 88 14.98 -6.73 -5.22
CA LEU A 88 15.69 -7.32 -4.09
C LEU A 88 16.96 -6.53 -3.77
N ALA A 89 17.79 -6.22 -4.78
CA ALA A 89 19.01 -5.44 -4.58
C ALA A 89 18.71 -4.04 -4.03
N GLY A 90 17.73 -3.34 -4.62
CA GLY A 90 17.28 -2.04 -4.13
C GLY A 90 16.68 -2.11 -2.73
N GLY A 91 15.93 -3.16 -2.42
CA GLY A 91 15.33 -3.41 -1.11
C GLY A 91 16.37 -3.67 -0.02
N ILE A 92 17.40 -4.49 -0.30
CA ILE A 92 18.51 -4.71 0.63
C ILE A 92 19.28 -3.42 0.87
N ALA A 93 19.66 -2.71 -0.19
CA ALA A 93 20.38 -1.46 -0.07
C ALA A 93 19.58 -0.41 0.72
N GLY A 94 18.31 -0.20 0.35
CA GLY A 94 17.43 0.77 1.00
C GLY A 94 17.11 0.41 2.46
N SER A 95 16.83 -0.86 2.76
CA SER A 95 16.55 -1.30 4.13
C SER A 95 17.79 -1.23 5.02
N THR A 96 18.98 -1.54 4.50
CA THR A 96 20.23 -1.39 5.25
C THR A 96 20.45 0.06 5.64
N VAL A 97 20.33 0.98 4.68
CA VAL A 97 20.44 2.43 4.94
C VAL A 97 19.36 2.89 5.92
N GLY A 98 18.12 2.43 5.75
CA GLY A 98 17.00 2.77 6.62
C GLY A 98 17.20 2.29 8.07
N VAL A 99 17.70 1.08 8.27
CA VAL A 99 18.01 0.53 9.60
C VAL A 99 19.16 1.28 10.26
N SER A 100 20.22 1.62 9.51
CA SER A 100 21.31 2.46 10.02
C SER A 100 20.82 3.85 10.43
N LEU A 101 19.98 4.48 9.60
CA LEU A 101 19.37 5.77 9.92
C LEU A 101 18.46 5.67 11.15
N PHE A 102 17.63 4.63 11.23
CA PHE A 102 16.77 4.36 12.39
C PHE A 102 17.58 4.21 13.68
N ALA A 103 18.70 3.47 13.65
CA ALA A 103 19.57 3.32 14.81
C ALA A 103 20.20 4.65 15.23
N TRP A 104 20.59 5.49 14.28
CA TRP A 104 21.12 6.83 14.55
C TRP A 104 20.08 7.76 15.18
N LEU A 105 18.85 7.78 14.64
CA LEU A 105 17.71 8.54 15.21
C LEU A 105 17.30 8.02 16.58
N ARG A 106 17.44 6.71 16.82
CA ARG A 106 17.17 6.12 18.13
C ARG A 106 18.17 6.62 19.17
N ALA A 107 19.44 6.71 18.81
CA ALA A 107 20.49 7.20 19.70
C ALA A 107 20.32 8.69 20.06
N SER A 108 19.72 9.49 19.16
CA SER A 108 19.46 10.91 19.43
C SER A 108 18.22 11.15 20.30
N GLY A 109 17.35 10.13 20.46
CA GLY A 109 16.12 10.22 21.26
C GLY A 109 14.93 10.86 20.54
N GLN A 110 15.06 11.29 19.27
CA GLN A 110 13.95 11.87 18.49
C GLN A 110 13.15 10.84 17.67
N ILE A 111 13.40 9.55 17.84
CA ILE A 111 12.80 8.52 16.99
C ILE A 111 11.27 8.51 16.97
N ASP A 112 10.64 8.68 18.12
CA ASP A 112 9.17 8.69 18.23
C ASP A 112 8.56 9.87 17.46
N LEU A 113 9.16 11.06 17.59
CA LEU A 113 8.73 12.25 16.86
C LEU A 113 8.92 12.07 15.34
N VAL A 114 10.09 11.58 14.91
CA VAL A 114 10.37 11.41 13.48
C VAL A 114 9.42 10.38 12.87
N ILE A 115 9.17 9.26 13.55
CA ILE A 115 8.24 8.23 13.07
C ILE A 115 6.82 8.82 12.94
N LYS A 116 6.35 9.57 13.95
CA LYS A 116 5.05 10.25 13.89
C LYS A 116 4.96 11.21 12.72
N LEU A 117 5.98 12.06 12.51
CA LEU A 117 6.01 13.01 11.39
C LEU A 117 6.07 12.30 10.03
N MET A 118 6.86 11.23 9.91
CA MET A 118 6.93 10.42 8.69
C MET A 118 5.58 9.78 8.35
N TYR A 119 4.85 9.26 9.35
CA TYR A 119 3.51 8.72 9.12
C TYR A 119 2.49 9.80 8.79
N VAL A 120 2.52 10.96 9.44
CA VAL A 120 1.66 12.11 9.09
C VAL A 120 1.92 12.55 7.65
N ALA A 121 3.19 12.65 7.25
CA ALA A 121 3.57 12.98 5.88
C ALA A 121 3.11 11.91 4.89
N LEU A 122 3.37 10.63 5.18
CA LEU A 122 2.98 9.49 4.34
C LEU A 122 1.46 9.45 4.12
N LEU A 123 0.68 9.44 5.21
CA LEU A 123 -0.77 9.37 5.15
C LEU A 123 -1.39 10.65 4.58
N GLY A 124 -0.79 11.81 4.88
CA GLY A 124 -1.18 13.09 4.30
C GLY A 124 -0.99 13.11 2.78
N VAL A 125 0.16 12.64 2.28
CA VAL A 125 0.44 12.55 0.85
C VAL A 125 -0.51 11.55 0.19
N ILE A 126 -0.64 10.32 0.72
CA ILE A 126 -1.55 9.30 0.16
C ILE A 126 -2.99 9.83 0.13
N GLY A 127 -3.47 10.39 1.24
CA GLY A 127 -4.82 10.95 1.35
C GLY A 127 -5.04 12.11 0.38
N SER A 128 -4.06 13.00 0.22
CA SER A 128 -4.13 14.11 -0.73
C SER A 128 -4.15 13.61 -2.18
N MET A 129 -3.30 12.64 -2.54
CA MET A 129 -3.30 12.05 -3.88
C MET A 129 -4.64 11.38 -4.19
N MET A 130 -5.20 10.63 -3.24
CA MET A 130 -6.52 10.02 -3.40
C MET A 130 -7.65 11.05 -3.52
N MET A 131 -7.59 12.13 -2.75
CA MET A 131 -8.57 13.21 -2.83
C MET A 131 -8.52 13.90 -4.20
N VAL A 132 -7.33 14.20 -4.71
CA VAL A 132 -7.14 14.80 -6.03
C VAL A 132 -7.68 13.89 -7.13
N GLU A 133 -7.38 12.59 -7.07
CA GLU A 133 -7.88 11.63 -8.05
C GLU A 133 -9.40 11.48 -7.99
N SER A 134 -9.98 11.47 -6.79
CA SER A 134 -11.43 11.42 -6.59
C SER A 134 -12.14 12.65 -7.16
N ILE A 135 -11.63 13.86 -6.88
CA ILE A 135 -12.18 15.11 -7.42
C ILE A 135 -12.05 15.15 -8.94
N ARG A 136 -10.87 14.77 -9.47
CA ARG A 136 -10.61 14.72 -10.91
C ARG A 136 -11.54 13.72 -11.59
N ALA A 137 -11.70 12.52 -11.03
CA ALA A 137 -12.58 11.49 -11.55
C ALA A 137 -14.05 11.96 -11.55
N ASN A 138 -14.49 12.67 -10.51
CA ASN A 138 -15.87 13.19 -10.44
C ASN A 138 -16.12 14.33 -11.43
N LEU A 139 -15.14 15.24 -11.62
CA LEU A 139 -15.24 16.34 -12.59
C LEU A 139 -15.32 15.83 -14.04
N HIS A 140 -14.59 14.75 -14.36
CA HIS A 140 -14.67 14.11 -15.67
C HIS A 140 -16.05 13.48 -15.93
N ARG A 141 -16.75 12.99 -14.91
CA ARG A 141 -18.12 12.44 -15.06
C ARG A 141 -19.15 13.53 -15.36
N LEU A 142 -18.99 14.73 -14.79
CA LEU A 142 -19.91 15.85 -15.05
C LEU A 142 -19.75 16.39 -16.49
N ARG A 143 -18.52 16.43 -17.01
CA ARG A 143 -18.24 16.90 -18.37
C ARG A 143 -18.77 15.97 -19.47
N THR A 144 -18.76 14.65 -19.26
CA THR A 144 -19.33 13.69 -20.23
C THR A 144 -20.85 13.54 -20.11
N GLN A 145 -21.47 13.97 -19.00
CA GLN A 145 -22.93 13.99 -18.86
C GLN A 145 -23.57 15.20 -19.56
N ASP A 146 -22.88 16.35 -19.60
CA ASP A 146 -23.37 17.56 -20.29
C ASP A 146 -23.37 17.45 -21.82
N ASP A 147 -22.57 16.55 -22.39
CA ASP A 147 -22.62 16.21 -23.83
C ASP A 147 -23.80 15.29 -24.20
N GLY A 148 -24.62 14.87 -23.23
CA GLY A 148 -25.68 13.87 -23.39
C GLY A 148 -27.12 14.40 -23.49
N ASN A 149 -27.36 15.72 -23.43
CA ASN A 149 -28.72 16.29 -23.49
C ASN A 149 -29.02 17.12 -24.75
N GLY A 150 -28.30 16.87 -25.86
CA GLY A 150 -28.54 17.55 -27.13
C GLY A 150 -28.36 16.62 -28.33
N ALA A 151 -29.50 16.20 -28.90
CA ALA A 151 -29.68 15.55 -30.19
C ALA A 151 -29.23 14.08 -30.33
N GLY A 152 -30.21 13.22 -30.62
CA GLY A 152 -29.93 11.92 -31.19
C GLY A 152 -29.33 12.05 -32.58
N ASP A 153 -28.31 11.27 -32.87
CA ASP A 153 -28.09 10.70 -34.20
C ASP A 153 -27.25 9.43 -34.08
N SER A 154 -27.53 8.51 -34.98
CA SER A 154 -26.94 7.20 -35.06
C SER A 154 -25.58 7.24 -35.77
N ARG A 155 -24.61 6.44 -35.28
CA ARG A 155 -23.38 5.91 -35.95
C ARG A 155 -22.17 6.87 -36.08
N PRO A 156 -20.95 6.37 -36.41
CA PRO A 156 -20.41 5.00 -36.43
C PRO A 156 -19.07 4.85 -35.63
N GLU A 157 -18.60 3.61 -35.54
CA GLU A 157 -17.24 3.15 -35.24
C GLU A 157 -16.15 4.24 -35.08
N GLN A 158 -15.82 4.56 -33.83
CA GLN A 158 -14.53 5.19 -33.51
C GLN A 158 -13.42 4.14 -33.66
N LEU A 159 -12.97 3.97 -34.89
CA LEU A 159 -11.71 3.33 -35.21
C LEU A 159 -10.59 4.12 -34.52
N SER A 160 -10.05 3.47 -33.50
CA SER A 160 -8.99 3.92 -32.61
C SER A 160 -7.78 4.38 -33.40
N TRP A 161 -7.57 5.70 -33.46
CA TRP A 161 -6.38 6.38 -34.00
C TRP A 161 -5.05 5.81 -33.45
N ARG A 162 -5.10 5.13 -32.29
CA ARG A 162 -3.95 4.41 -31.69
C ARG A 162 -3.52 3.16 -32.46
N GLN A 163 -4.32 2.65 -33.39
CA GLN A 163 -3.99 1.51 -34.26
C GLN A 163 -3.16 1.89 -35.51
N ARG A 164 -2.89 3.18 -35.75
CA ARG A 164 -2.09 3.64 -36.90
C ARG A 164 -0.61 3.88 -36.59
N LEU A 165 -0.13 3.49 -35.41
CA LEU A 165 1.29 3.64 -35.07
C LEU A 165 2.10 2.51 -35.72
N PRO A 166 3.12 2.81 -36.56
CA PRO A 166 3.87 1.84 -37.36
C PRO A 166 4.76 0.88 -36.55
N LEU A 167 4.74 0.96 -35.21
CA LEU A 167 5.60 0.21 -34.30
C LEU A 167 4.79 -0.59 -33.27
N GLN A 168 3.73 -1.28 -33.70
CA GLN A 168 3.06 -2.26 -32.85
C GLN A 168 3.76 -3.63 -32.93
N MET A 169 4.71 -3.86 -32.02
CA MET A 169 5.25 -5.19 -31.78
C MET A 169 4.17 -6.08 -31.15
N HIS A 170 3.68 -7.04 -31.93
CA HIS A 170 2.76 -8.08 -31.50
C HIS A 170 3.55 -9.19 -30.80
N PHE A 171 3.23 -9.47 -29.53
CA PHE A 171 3.76 -10.63 -28.82
C PHE A 171 2.74 -11.78 -28.89
N PRO A 172 3.14 -12.97 -29.37
CA PRO A 172 2.30 -14.16 -29.27
C PRO A 172 2.26 -14.63 -27.81
N THR A 173 1.06 -14.70 -27.25
CA THR A 173 0.78 -15.44 -26.02
C THR A 173 0.87 -16.93 -26.30
N SER A 174 1.92 -17.57 -25.78
CA SER A 174 1.96 -19.01 -25.49
C SER A 174 1.38 -19.27 -24.11
#